data_AF-A0A4Q5ACJ4-F1
#
_entry.id   AF-A0A4Q5ACJ4-F1
#
_cell.length_a   1.000
_cell.length_b   1.000
_cell.length_c   1.000
_cell.angle_alpha   90.00
_cell.angle_beta   90.00
_cell.angle_gamma   90.00
#
_symmetry.space_group_name_H-M   'P 1'
#
loop_
_entity.id
_entity.type
_entity.pdbx_description
1 polymer ?
#
loop_
_entity_poly.entity_id
_entity_poly.type
_entity_poly.pdbx_seq_one_letter_code
_entity_poly.pdbx_strand_id
1 'polypeptide(L)'
;MPGHFETPEQRQECQLETCLQFERYCRRATACIFTLTTALRLLGVDWDPEASVTSMPRLHADVLQTVVDHRNNKGRDRHALARPGTKRIAPTAVFVSSIPIETIEIAEGITCTTPEFTWFMFSRFLGLKDLVILGDAMMRRNTLHEPLTLDGFADLIARVECRAHRNGIRPPKGITQCRKALELMEEHTDSVMETILRLTLECYGLPRPVVNLPVRLPDGRLIFLDLAFPEAMVAVEYDGRHHSEQWAQDSLRHFAIEASGWAYVQVIGLGFITDADKRHVAELVGRLIRERTGKNYLLSTPLPLECVPDRRREAWKERPSGLTVAC
;
A
#
# COMPACT_ATOMS: atom_id res chain seq x y z
N MET A 1 13.69 -20.97 -2.46
CA MET A 1 13.05 -20.45 -3.69
C MET A 1 11.60 -20.19 -3.33
N PRO A 2 11.23 -18.94 -2.95
CA PRO A 2 9.83 -18.58 -2.79
C PRO A 2 9.17 -18.71 -4.17
N GLY A 3 8.08 -19.45 -4.27
CA GLY A 3 7.38 -19.65 -5.54
C GLY A 3 6.76 -18.33 -6.00
N HIS A 4 7.07 -17.91 -7.23
CA HIS A 4 6.55 -16.69 -7.88
C HIS A 4 5.01 -16.67 -8.10
N PHE A 5 4.25 -17.55 -7.45
CA PHE A 5 2.81 -17.74 -7.64
C PHE A 5 2.03 -17.95 -6.32
N GLU A 6 2.60 -17.62 -5.16
CA GLU A 6 1.84 -17.69 -3.90
C GLU A 6 0.86 -16.52 -3.80
N THR A 7 -0.42 -16.86 -3.74
CA THR A 7 -1.54 -15.94 -3.47
C THR A 7 -1.43 -15.35 -2.05
N PRO A 8 -2.04 -14.17 -1.77
CA PRO A 8 -2.09 -13.61 -0.42
C PRO A 8 -2.58 -14.62 0.64
N GLU A 9 -3.56 -15.45 0.28
CA GLU A 9 -4.15 -16.51 1.09
C GLU A 9 -3.11 -17.57 1.45
N GLN A 10 -2.39 -18.09 0.45
CA GLN A 10 -1.33 -19.09 0.66
C GLN A 10 -0.19 -18.53 1.52
N ARG A 11 0.18 -17.26 1.32
CA ARG A 11 1.20 -16.60 2.14
C ARG A 11 0.73 -16.44 3.58
N GLN A 12 -0.55 -16.11 3.79
CA GLN A 12 -1.14 -15.98 5.13
C GLN A 12 -1.17 -17.32 5.85
N GLU A 13 -1.64 -18.40 5.20
CA GLU A 13 -1.68 -19.75 5.76
C GLU A 13 -0.29 -20.24 6.17
N CYS A 14 0.69 -20.12 5.27
CA CYS A 14 2.09 -20.49 5.54
C CYS A 14 2.68 -19.69 6.72
N GLN A 15 2.39 -18.40 6.78
CA GLN A 15 2.85 -17.55 7.87
C GLN A 15 2.19 -17.92 9.20
N LEU A 16 0.89 -18.22 9.19
CA LEU A 16 0.13 -18.63 10.37
C LEU A 16 0.70 -19.92 10.97
N GLU A 17 0.95 -20.93 10.13
CA GLU A 17 1.59 -22.19 10.56
C GLU A 17 2.96 -21.93 11.20
N THR A 18 3.78 -21.08 10.57
CA THR A 18 5.10 -20.72 11.07
C THR A 18 5.02 -20.03 12.44
N CYS A 19 4.07 -19.11 12.61
CA CYS A 19 3.84 -18.40 13.87
C CYS A 19 3.32 -19.34 14.99
N LEU A 20 2.40 -20.26 14.67
CA LEU A 20 1.91 -21.29 15.60
C LEU A 20 3.03 -22.21 16.10
N GLN A 21 3.89 -22.66 15.19
CA GLN A 21 5.06 -23.46 15.56
C GLN A 21 6.02 -22.63 16.43
N PHE A 22 6.22 -21.35 16.12
CA PHE A 22 7.09 -20.46 16.87
C PHE A 22 6.60 -20.21 18.30
N GLU A 23 5.30 -19.99 18.51
CA GLU A 23 4.69 -19.87 19.84
C GLU A 23 4.89 -21.16 20.66
N ARG A 24 4.72 -22.33 20.05
CA ARG A 24 4.97 -23.63 20.70
C ARG A 24 6.44 -23.82 21.09
N TYR A 25 7.36 -23.32 20.26
CA TYR A 25 8.81 -23.37 20.51
C TYR A 25 9.23 -22.43 21.65
N CYS A 26 8.65 -21.23 21.70
CA CYS A 26 9.09 -20.19 22.62
C CYS A 26 8.70 -20.51 24.07
N ARG A 27 9.66 -20.34 24.99
CA ARG A 27 9.42 -20.39 26.43
C ARG A 27 9.35 -18.97 27.01
N ARG A 28 8.41 -18.17 26.50
CA ARG A 28 8.13 -16.82 27.02
C ARG A 28 7.00 -16.87 28.03
N ALA A 29 7.05 -15.96 29.01
CA ALA A 29 5.98 -15.82 30.00
C ALA A 29 4.71 -15.17 29.39
N THR A 30 4.85 -14.49 28.25
CA THR A 30 3.78 -13.85 27.49
C THR A 30 3.88 -14.28 26.02
N ALA A 31 2.74 -14.42 25.35
CA ALA A 31 2.68 -14.66 23.92
C ALA A 31 3.44 -13.57 23.14
N CYS A 32 3.98 -13.92 21.97
CA CYS A 32 4.63 -12.96 21.09
C CYS A 32 3.59 -12.08 20.41
N ILE A 33 3.96 -10.83 20.17
CA ILE A 33 3.23 -9.94 19.28
C ILE A 33 4.04 -9.88 17.99
N PHE A 34 3.51 -10.47 16.91
CA PHE A 34 4.13 -10.43 15.59
C PHE A 34 3.97 -9.04 14.95
N THR A 35 4.94 -8.61 14.14
CA THR A 35 4.92 -7.25 13.55
C THR A 35 5.53 -7.23 12.15
N LEU A 36 5.51 -6.07 11.49
CA LEU A 36 6.19 -5.80 10.22
C LEU A 36 5.86 -6.87 9.17
N THR A 37 6.83 -7.38 8.41
CA THR A 37 6.62 -8.37 7.34
C THR A 37 5.81 -9.59 7.81
N THR A 38 6.07 -10.08 9.03
CA THR A 38 5.31 -11.18 9.62
C THR A 38 3.84 -10.80 9.83
N ALA A 39 3.58 -9.61 10.37
CA ALA A 39 2.19 -9.13 10.55
C ALA A 39 1.50 -8.88 9.20
N LEU A 40 2.18 -8.33 8.20
CA LEU A 40 1.57 -8.12 6.88
C LEU A 40 1.09 -9.43 6.25
N ARG A 41 1.91 -10.48 6.35
CA ARG A 41 1.54 -11.82 5.88
C ARG A 41 0.39 -12.41 6.69
N LEU A 42 0.43 -12.30 8.03
CA LEU A 42 -0.68 -12.74 8.89
C LEU A 42 -1.99 -11.97 8.61
N LEU A 43 -1.90 -10.70 8.23
CA LEU A 43 -3.04 -9.86 7.87
C LEU A 43 -3.52 -10.11 6.43
N GLY A 44 -2.82 -10.92 5.64
CA GLY A 44 -3.19 -11.18 4.25
C GLY A 44 -3.08 -9.95 3.34
N VAL A 45 -2.21 -8.99 3.68
CA VAL A 45 -1.99 -7.79 2.85
C VAL A 45 -1.29 -8.18 1.56
N ASP A 46 -1.88 -7.83 0.41
CA ASP A 46 -1.29 -8.11 -0.90
C ASP A 46 -0.20 -7.08 -1.30
N TRP A 47 0.89 -7.13 -0.55
CA TRP A 47 2.11 -6.38 -0.83
C TRP A 47 3.30 -7.27 -0.51
N ASP A 48 4.24 -7.36 -1.45
CA ASP A 48 5.48 -8.08 -1.23
C ASP A 48 6.58 -7.12 -0.75
N PRO A 49 6.95 -7.15 0.55
CA PRO A 49 8.05 -6.35 1.06
C PRO A 49 9.38 -6.70 0.40
N GLU A 50 9.56 -7.90 -0.16
CA GLU A 50 10.87 -8.39 -0.58
C GLU A 50 11.58 -7.39 -1.49
N ALA A 51 10.90 -6.75 -2.44
CA ALA A 51 11.52 -5.73 -3.30
C ALA A 51 11.93 -4.45 -2.55
N SER A 52 11.15 -4.01 -1.57
CA SER A 52 11.39 -2.76 -0.82
C SER A 52 12.28 -2.94 0.42
N VAL A 53 12.45 -4.18 0.92
CA VAL A 53 13.18 -4.47 2.17
C VAL A 53 14.24 -5.55 2.03
N THR A 54 14.57 -6.05 0.83
CA THR A 54 15.58 -7.10 0.61
C THR A 54 16.92 -6.76 1.25
N SER A 55 17.29 -5.48 1.19
CA SER A 55 18.55 -4.95 1.75
C SER A 55 18.56 -4.85 3.28
N MET A 56 17.45 -5.18 3.94
CA MET A 56 17.26 -5.06 5.39
C MET A 56 17.10 -6.45 6.02
N PRO A 57 18.19 -7.10 6.49
CA PRO A 57 18.16 -8.48 6.96
C PRO A 57 17.13 -8.77 8.05
N ARG A 58 16.77 -7.76 8.86
CA ARG A 58 15.79 -7.89 9.95
C ARG A 58 14.33 -7.84 9.50
N LEU A 59 14.06 -7.37 8.29
CA LEU A 59 12.71 -7.27 7.69
C LEU A 59 12.46 -8.33 6.61
N HIS A 60 13.47 -9.16 6.34
CA HIS A 60 13.37 -10.24 5.37
C HIS A 60 12.21 -11.18 5.70
N ALA A 61 11.58 -11.71 4.65
CA ALA A 61 10.47 -12.66 4.70
C ALA A 61 10.75 -13.87 5.62
N ASP A 62 11.97 -14.40 5.55
CA ASP A 62 12.39 -15.59 6.32
C ASP A 62 12.67 -15.32 7.81
N VAL A 63 12.59 -14.06 8.25
CA VAL A 63 12.85 -13.67 9.64
C VAL A 63 11.54 -13.38 10.34
N LEU A 64 11.25 -14.09 11.43
CA LEU A 64 10.08 -13.78 12.26
C LEU A 64 10.30 -12.48 13.04
N GLN A 65 9.48 -11.48 12.75
CA GLN A 65 9.52 -10.20 13.45
C GLN A 65 8.50 -10.17 14.59
N THR A 66 9.00 -9.88 15.80
CA THR A 66 8.17 -9.66 16.98
C THR A 66 8.44 -8.28 17.58
N VAL A 67 7.45 -7.71 18.26
CA VAL A 67 7.57 -6.41 18.92
C VAL A 67 7.31 -6.53 20.41
N VAL A 68 8.05 -5.76 21.20
CA VAL A 68 7.84 -5.63 22.64
C VAL A 68 7.77 -4.15 23.03
N ASP A 69 7.02 -3.86 24.09
CA ASP A 69 7.04 -2.53 24.71
C ASP A 69 8.44 -2.27 25.30
N HIS A 70 8.95 -1.04 25.18
CA HIS A 70 10.21 -0.63 25.80
C HIS A 70 10.34 -0.99 27.28
N ARG A 71 9.23 -0.99 28.05
CA ARG A 71 9.17 -1.40 29.46
C ARG A 71 9.40 -2.90 29.66
N ASN A 72 9.03 -3.69 28.66
CA ASN A 72 9.14 -5.15 28.65
C ASN A 72 10.42 -5.65 27.95
N ASN A 73 11.24 -4.75 27.39
CA ASN A 73 12.51 -5.11 26.76
C ASN A 73 13.60 -5.44 27.81
N LYS A 74 13.43 -6.54 28.55
CA LYS A 74 14.47 -7.12 29.40
C LYS A 74 15.39 -7.91 28.47
N GLY A 75 16.68 -7.59 28.40
CA GLY A 75 17.61 -8.16 27.41
C GLY A 75 17.62 -9.69 27.28
N ARG A 76 17.21 -10.42 28.33
CA ARG A 76 17.00 -11.87 28.37
C ARG A 76 15.88 -12.38 27.45
N ASP A 77 14.86 -11.56 27.16
CA ASP A 77 13.71 -11.94 26.34
C ASP A 77 14.03 -11.87 24.83
N ARG A 78 15.15 -11.24 24.46
CA ARG A 78 15.66 -11.14 23.09
C ARG A 78 16.15 -12.49 22.54
N HIS A 79 16.61 -13.35 23.42
CA HIS A 79 16.95 -14.74 23.14
C HIS A 79 15.87 -15.60 23.77
N ALA A 80 14.73 -15.76 23.09
CA ALA A 80 13.73 -16.73 23.53
C ALA A 80 14.46 -18.08 23.71
N LEU A 81 14.59 -18.54 24.96
CA LEU A 81 15.25 -19.81 25.24
C LEU A 81 14.41 -20.90 24.60
N ALA A 82 15.04 -21.71 23.75
CA ALA A 82 14.43 -22.89 23.18
C ALA A 82 13.85 -23.77 24.29
N ARG A 83 12.64 -24.30 24.12
CA ARG A 83 12.20 -25.42 24.97
C ARG A 83 13.14 -26.61 24.75
N PRO A 84 13.56 -27.34 25.80
CA PRO A 84 14.41 -28.52 25.63
C PRO A 84 13.80 -29.50 24.61
N GLY A 85 14.61 -29.98 23.66
CA GLY A 85 14.17 -30.91 22.61
C GLY A 85 13.53 -30.27 21.36
N THR A 86 13.48 -28.94 21.26
CA THR A 86 12.88 -28.25 20.12
C THR A 86 13.93 -27.63 19.18
N LYS A 87 13.69 -27.68 17.85
CA LYS A 87 14.56 -27.04 16.84
C LYS A 87 14.09 -25.63 16.52
N ARG A 88 15.03 -24.71 16.31
CA ARG A 88 14.72 -23.33 15.87
C ARG A 88 14.11 -23.38 14.46
N ILE A 89 12.90 -22.84 14.33
CA ILE A 89 12.12 -22.87 13.09
C ILE A 89 12.59 -21.78 12.10
N ALA A 90 12.80 -20.55 12.61
CA ALA A 90 13.24 -19.41 11.81
C ALA A 90 14.18 -18.48 12.60
N PRO A 91 15.03 -17.70 11.90
CA PRO A 91 15.67 -16.53 12.51
C PRO A 91 14.62 -15.55 13.03
N THR A 92 14.98 -14.78 14.06
CA THR A 92 14.03 -13.88 14.76
C THR A 92 14.61 -12.49 14.90
N ALA A 93 13.78 -11.48 14.71
CA ALA A 93 14.11 -10.09 14.95
C ALA A 93 13.13 -9.47 15.95
N VAL A 94 13.67 -8.91 17.04
CA VAL A 94 12.86 -8.26 18.10
C VAL A 94 12.94 -6.75 17.94
N PHE A 95 11.79 -6.13 17.69
CA PHE A 95 11.61 -4.68 17.62
C PHE A 95 11.07 -4.16 18.95
N VAL A 96 11.36 -2.89 19.23
CA VAL A 96 10.93 -2.23 20.46
C VAL A 96 10.07 -1.04 20.09
N SER A 97 8.84 -1.01 20.60
CA SER A 97 7.96 0.14 20.49
C SER A 97 8.15 1.07 21.68
N SER A 98 8.27 2.37 21.40
CA SER A 98 8.27 3.44 22.41
C SER A 98 6.86 3.94 22.74
N ILE A 99 5.85 3.44 22.03
CA ILE A 99 4.42 3.71 22.25
C ILE A 99 3.70 2.39 22.54
N PRO A 100 2.51 2.41 23.21
CA PRO A 100 1.72 1.20 23.37
C PRO A 100 1.47 0.54 22.02
N ILE A 101 1.60 -0.78 22.00
CA ILE A 101 1.42 -1.57 20.79
C ILE A 101 -0.08 -1.81 20.63
N GLU A 102 -0.63 -1.41 19.50
CA GLU A 102 -1.99 -1.76 19.12
C GLU A 102 -1.96 -3.13 18.44
N THR A 103 -2.80 -4.06 18.92
CA THR A 103 -2.76 -5.47 18.54
C THR A 103 -4.11 -6.00 18.13
N ILE A 104 -4.09 -7.02 17.27
CA ILE A 104 -5.23 -7.83 16.88
C ILE A 104 -4.87 -9.31 16.99
N GLU A 105 -5.82 -10.14 17.41
CA GLU A 105 -5.69 -11.59 17.40
C GLU A 105 -6.21 -12.12 16.06
N ILE A 106 -5.33 -12.78 15.29
CA ILE A 106 -5.65 -13.29 13.94
C ILE A 106 -6.13 -14.75 14.01
N ALA A 107 -5.66 -15.49 15.01
CA ALA A 107 -6.09 -16.84 15.33
C ALA A 107 -5.83 -17.10 16.81
N GLU A 108 -6.43 -18.15 17.38
CA GLU A 108 -6.27 -18.50 18.80
C GLU A 108 -4.79 -18.55 19.21
N GLY A 109 -4.39 -17.63 20.09
CA GLY A 109 -3.03 -17.53 20.61
C GLY A 109 -2.01 -16.88 19.65
N ILE A 110 -2.44 -16.36 18.51
CA ILE A 110 -1.61 -15.65 17.54
C ILE A 110 -2.03 -14.19 17.46
N THR A 111 -1.21 -13.33 18.07
CA THR A 111 -1.42 -11.89 18.11
C THR A 111 -0.40 -11.17 17.23
N CYS A 112 -0.84 -10.21 16.42
CA CYS A 112 0.04 -9.31 15.68
C CYS A 112 -0.35 -7.84 15.91
N THR A 113 0.48 -6.93 15.40
CA THR A 113 0.14 -5.50 15.35
C THR A 113 -1.05 -5.25 14.44
N THR A 114 -1.92 -4.28 14.76
CA THR A 114 -2.99 -3.84 13.85
C THR A 114 -2.41 -3.36 12.51
N PRO A 115 -3.18 -3.34 11.42
CA PRO A 115 -2.70 -2.90 10.11
C PRO A 115 -2.05 -1.51 10.14
N GLU A 116 -2.73 -0.52 10.70
CA GLU A 116 -2.27 0.86 10.77
C GLU A 116 -1.00 0.96 11.62
N PHE A 117 -0.95 0.23 12.74
CA PHE A 117 0.24 0.20 13.60
C PHE A 117 1.42 -0.49 12.91
N THR A 118 1.17 -1.53 12.12
CA THR A 118 2.16 -2.20 11.27
C THR A 118 2.73 -1.23 10.24
N TRP A 119 1.86 -0.48 9.56
CA TRP A 119 2.25 0.58 8.62
C TRP A 119 3.08 1.68 9.30
N PHE A 120 2.66 2.15 10.48
CA PHE A 120 3.44 3.09 11.28
C PHE A 120 4.83 2.54 11.63
N MET A 121 4.93 1.26 12.00
CA MET A 121 6.22 0.62 12.27
C MET A 121 7.13 0.59 11.03
N PHE A 122 6.57 0.39 9.83
CA PHE A 122 7.29 0.44 8.56
C PHE A 122 7.81 1.83 8.18
N SER A 123 7.19 2.91 8.68
CA SER A 123 7.62 4.29 8.38
C SER A 123 9.06 4.64 8.79
N ARG A 124 9.69 3.79 9.60
CA ARG A 124 11.09 3.91 10.03
C ARG A 124 12.08 3.29 9.05
N PHE A 125 11.58 2.49 8.12
CA PHE A 125 12.36 1.65 7.22
C PHE A 125 12.09 2.00 5.77
N LEU A 126 10.83 2.31 5.42
CA LEU A 126 10.41 2.59 4.06
C LEU A 126 10.60 4.06 3.67
N GLY A 127 10.97 4.28 2.41
CA GLY A 127 10.88 5.59 1.77
C GLY A 127 9.42 6.02 1.58
N LEU A 128 9.20 7.29 1.22
CA LEU A 128 7.85 7.85 1.14
C LEU A 128 6.97 7.08 0.17
N LYS A 129 7.50 6.79 -1.03
CA LYS A 129 6.81 6.03 -2.07
C LYS A 129 6.37 4.64 -1.59
N ASP A 130 7.29 3.87 -1.00
CA ASP A 130 6.98 2.51 -0.54
C ASP A 130 6.01 2.51 0.66
N LEU A 131 6.06 3.54 1.50
CA LEU A 131 5.10 3.71 2.60
C LEU A 131 3.69 4.05 2.07
N VAL A 132 3.59 4.83 0.99
CA VAL A 132 2.31 5.08 0.29
C VAL A 132 1.79 3.79 -0.33
N ILE A 133 2.64 3.06 -1.07
CA ILE A 133 2.26 1.76 -1.68
C ILE A 133 1.75 0.78 -0.63
N LEU A 134 2.42 0.68 0.52
CA LEU A 134 1.97 -0.19 1.60
C LEU A 134 0.61 0.26 2.16
N GLY A 135 0.41 1.57 2.32
CA GLY A 135 -0.86 2.14 2.78
C GLY A 135 -2.00 1.84 1.82
N ASP A 136 -1.81 2.10 0.53
CA ASP A 136 -2.80 1.81 -0.53
C ASP A 136 -3.08 0.30 -0.62
N ALA A 137 -2.06 -0.55 -0.46
CA ALA A 137 -2.21 -2.01 -0.43
C ALA A 137 -3.08 -2.51 0.73
N MET A 138 -3.07 -1.81 1.87
CA MET A 138 -3.94 -2.11 3.01
C MET A 138 -5.40 -1.67 2.77
N MET A 139 -5.67 -0.79 1.81
CA MET A 139 -6.99 -0.21 1.54
C MET A 139 -7.57 -0.65 0.18
N ARG A 140 -7.05 -1.74 -0.39
CA ARG A 140 -7.54 -2.26 -1.67
C ARG A 140 -8.96 -2.78 -1.55
N ARG A 141 -9.66 -2.85 -2.68
CA ARG A 141 -11.04 -3.34 -2.75
C ARG A 141 -11.15 -4.84 -2.46
N ASN A 142 -10.16 -5.62 -2.88
CA ASN A 142 -10.08 -7.05 -2.64
C ASN A 142 -8.95 -7.34 -1.64
N THR A 143 -9.33 -7.63 -0.40
CA THR A 143 -8.41 -7.88 0.72
C THR A 143 -8.90 -9.05 1.56
N LEU A 144 -7.99 -9.67 2.33
CA LEU A 144 -8.31 -10.75 3.27
C LEU A 144 -8.63 -10.25 4.68
N HIS A 145 -8.45 -8.95 4.92
CA HIS A 145 -8.73 -8.27 6.16
C HIS A 145 -9.95 -7.35 6.03
N GLU A 146 -10.47 -6.88 7.17
CA GLU A 146 -11.58 -5.91 7.16
C GLU A 146 -11.18 -4.63 6.39
N PRO A 147 -12.09 -4.02 5.61
CA PRO A 147 -11.77 -2.83 4.84
C PRO A 147 -11.23 -1.70 5.71
N LEU A 148 -10.06 -1.18 5.33
CA LEU A 148 -9.40 -0.05 5.99
C LEU A 148 -9.64 1.23 5.19
N THR A 149 -9.68 2.35 5.89
CA THR A 149 -9.85 3.68 5.31
C THR A 149 -8.73 4.62 5.76
N LEU A 150 -8.56 5.72 5.04
CA LEU A 150 -7.61 6.79 5.34
C LEU A 150 -7.87 7.38 6.74
N ASP A 151 -9.11 7.38 7.20
CA ASP A 151 -9.48 7.83 8.54
C ASP A 151 -8.85 6.95 9.63
N GLY A 152 -8.75 5.63 9.43
CA GLY A 152 -8.07 4.74 10.39
C GLY A 152 -6.58 5.09 10.57
N PHE A 153 -5.89 5.38 9.47
CA PHE A 153 -4.49 5.83 9.48
C PHE A 153 -4.35 7.24 10.09
N ALA A 154 -5.26 8.15 9.76
CA ALA A 154 -5.29 9.50 10.34
C ALA A 154 -5.49 9.46 11.86
N ASP A 155 -6.42 8.62 12.32
CA ASP A 155 -6.72 8.42 13.73
C ASP A 155 -5.53 7.84 14.48
N LEU A 156 -4.81 6.87 13.90
CA LEU A 156 -3.57 6.38 14.49
C LEU A 156 -2.55 7.51 14.65
N ILE A 157 -2.30 8.30 13.61
CA ILE A 157 -1.36 9.43 13.67
C ILE A 157 -1.77 10.40 14.78
N ALA A 158 -3.04 10.77 14.84
CA ALA A 158 -3.58 11.65 15.87
C ALA A 158 -3.39 11.06 17.28
N ARG A 159 -3.72 9.78 17.50
CA ARG A 159 -3.52 9.10 18.80
C ARG A 159 -2.06 9.13 19.24
N VAL A 160 -1.14 8.82 18.32
CA VAL A 160 0.31 8.80 18.59
C VAL A 160 0.82 10.19 18.96
N GLU A 161 0.39 11.23 18.25
CA GLU A 161 0.81 12.61 18.47
C GLU A 161 0.23 13.22 19.73
N CYS A 162 -1.08 13.06 19.95
CA CYS A 162 -1.74 13.49 21.19
C CYS A 162 -1.08 12.85 22.41
N ARG A 163 -0.64 11.60 22.32
CA ARG A 163 0.10 10.93 23.40
C ARG A 163 1.50 11.52 23.60
N ALA A 164 2.25 11.74 22.53
CA ALA A 164 3.57 12.35 22.62
C ALA A 164 3.49 13.74 23.28
N HIS A 165 2.53 14.55 22.85
CA HIS A 165 2.25 15.87 23.41
C HIS A 165 1.87 15.81 24.88
N ARG A 166 0.87 14.98 25.26
CA ARG A 166 0.43 14.84 26.67
C ARG A 166 1.53 14.39 27.62
N ASN A 167 2.48 13.58 27.13
CA ASN A 167 3.59 13.09 27.94
C ASN A 167 4.83 14.01 27.89
N GLY A 168 4.77 15.14 27.18
CA GLY A 168 5.90 16.06 27.03
C GLY A 168 7.10 15.43 26.31
N ILE A 169 6.88 14.41 25.48
CA ILE A 169 7.94 13.71 24.75
C ILE A 169 7.93 14.07 23.27
N ARG A 170 9.08 13.91 22.62
CA ARG A 170 9.17 14.07 21.17
C ARG A 170 8.28 13.01 20.48
N PRO A 171 7.59 13.38 19.37
CA PRO A 171 6.88 12.41 18.57
C PRO A 171 7.80 11.27 18.13
N PRO A 172 7.29 10.02 18.06
CA PRO A 172 8.12 8.88 17.72
C PRO A 172 8.64 9.00 16.28
N LYS A 173 9.85 8.48 16.04
CA LYS A 173 10.45 8.47 14.71
C LYS A 173 9.51 7.75 13.73
N GLY A 174 9.35 8.34 12.54
CA GLY A 174 8.48 7.82 11.50
C GLY A 174 7.14 8.57 11.37
N ILE A 175 6.68 9.25 12.43
CA ILE A 175 5.37 9.94 12.39
C ILE A 175 5.30 11.05 11.33
N THR A 176 6.38 11.80 11.12
CA THR A 176 6.45 12.81 10.06
C THR A 176 6.33 12.17 8.67
N GLN A 177 6.91 10.98 8.50
CA GLN A 177 6.81 10.23 7.25
C GLN A 177 5.39 9.70 7.03
N CYS A 178 4.73 9.26 8.10
CA CYS A 178 3.33 8.84 8.08
C CYS A 178 2.43 9.99 7.61
N ARG A 179 2.62 11.21 8.13
CA ARG A 179 1.83 12.38 7.68
C ARG A 179 1.97 12.63 6.18
N LYS A 180 3.22 12.64 5.70
CA LYS A 180 3.50 12.84 4.26
C LYS A 180 2.88 11.74 3.41
N ALA A 181 2.97 10.48 3.86
CA ALA A 181 2.38 9.37 3.14
C ALA A 181 0.85 9.44 3.13
N LEU A 182 0.21 9.80 4.24
CA LEU A 182 -1.25 9.92 4.35
C LEU A 182 -1.84 10.92 3.34
N GLU A 183 -1.13 12.01 3.04
CA GLU A 183 -1.55 12.99 2.03
C GLU A 183 -1.57 12.39 0.61
N LEU A 184 -0.67 11.45 0.34
CA LEU A 184 -0.46 10.81 -0.97
C LEU A 184 -1.20 9.48 -1.14
N MET A 185 -1.57 8.83 -0.05
CA MET A 185 -2.30 7.56 -0.05
C MET A 185 -3.69 7.74 -0.67
N GLU A 186 -4.17 6.67 -1.29
CA GLU A 186 -5.47 6.59 -1.94
C GLU A 186 -6.14 5.24 -1.65
N GLU A 187 -7.44 5.31 -1.36
CA GLU A 187 -8.26 4.12 -1.13
C GLU A 187 -8.57 3.41 -2.45
N HIS A 188 -8.93 2.13 -2.36
CA HIS A 188 -9.54 1.36 -3.44
C HIS A 188 -8.66 1.13 -4.68
N THR A 189 -7.34 1.26 -4.60
CA THR A 189 -6.45 0.72 -5.64
C THR A 189 -6.58 -0.81 -5.70
N ASP A 190 -6.22 -1.43 -6.83
CA ASP A 190 -6.20 -2.90 -6.95
C ASP A 190 -4.79 -3.47 -7.09
N SER A 191 -3.78 -2.64 -7.38
CA SER A 191 -2.41 -3.08 -7.53
C SER A 191 -1.36 -2.06 -7.09
N VAL A 192 -0.15 -2.57 -6.83
CA VAL A 192 1.04 -1.72 -6.59
C VAL A 192 1.31 -0.81 -7.80
N MET A 193 1.10 -1.32 -9.01
CA MET A 193 1.42 -0.59 -10.23
C MET A 193 0.45 0.55 -10.52
N GLU A 194 -0.83 0.42 -10.17
CA GLU A 194 -1.77 1.55 -10.18
C GLU A 194 -1.32 2.67 -9.25
N THR A 195 -0.85 2.34 -8.04
CA THR A 195 -0.32 3.34 -7.10
C THR A 195 0.90 4.04 -7.70
N ILE A 196 1.85 3.29 -8.27
CA ILE A 196 3.05 3.87 -8.89
C ILE A 196 2.67 4.74 -10.10
N LEU A 197 1.73 4.29 -10.92
CA LEU A 197 1.25 5.03 -12.08
C LEU A 197 0.60 6.35 -11.65
N ARG A 198 -0.32 6.30 -10.68
CA ARG A 198 -0.95 7.48 -10.08
C ARG A 198 0.06 8.50 -9.57
N LEU A 199 0.98 8.07 -8.70
CA LEU A 199 2.02 8.96 -8.16
C LEU A 199 2.92 9.55 -9.24
N THR A 200 3.22 8.77 -10.30
CA THR A 200 4.00 9.25 -11.44
C THR A 200 3.26 10.39 -12.15
N LEU A 201 1.99 10.20 -12.51
CA LEU A 201 1.18 11.22 -13.16
C LEU A 201 1.10 12.51 -12.32
N GLU A 202 0.85 12.38 -11.01
CA GLU A 202 0.79 13.51 -10.08
C GLU A 202 2.13 14.26 -9.95
N CYS A 203 3.27 13.55 -9.95
CA CYS A 203 4.61 14.12 -9.98
C CYS A 203 4.87 14.95 -11.25
N TYR A 204 4.31 14.55 -12.39
CA TYR A 204 4.38 15.32 -13.64
C TYR A 204 3.38 16.48 -13.71
N GLY A 205 2.74 16.83 -12.60
CA GLY A 205 1.89 18.01 -12.50
C GLY A 205 0.41 17.76 -12.73
N LEU A 206 0.05 16.57 -13.24
CA LEU A 206 -1.33 16.23 -13.57
C LEU A 206 -2.21 16.25 -12.30
N PRO A 207 -3.52 16.55 -12.46
CA PRO A 207 -4.44 16.52 -11.34
C PRO A 207 -4.52 15.12 -10.70
N ARG A 208 -5.00 15.05 -9.47
CA ARG A 208 -5.20 13.77 -8.79
C ARG A 208 -6.31 12.96 -9.52
N PRO A 209 -6.02 11.78 -10.07
CA PRO A 209 -7.03 10.99 -10.76
C PRO A 209 -8.02 10.37 -9.75
N VAL A 210 -9.22 10.05 -10.22
CA VAL A 210 -10.16 9.18 -9.49
C VAL A 210 -9.68 7.74 -9.65
N VAL A 211 -9.42 7.07 -8.54
CA VAL A 211 -9.07 5.63 -8.54
C VAL A 211 -10.34 4.80 -8.66
N ASN A 212 -10.31 3.76 -9.50
CA ASN A 212 -11.39 2.80 -9.67
C ASN A 212 -12.76 3.46 -9.91
N LEU A 213 -12.82 4.42 -10.83
CA LEU A 213 -14.06 5.14 -11.14
C LEU A 213 -15.11 4.17 -11.74
N PRO A 214 -16.29 4.01 -11.10
CA PRO A 214 -17.39 3.25 -11.70
C PRO A 214 -17.96 3.98 -12.92
N VAL A 215 -18.02 3.29 -14.06
CA VAL A 215 -18.64 3.78 -15.30
C VAL A 215 -19.65 2.75 -15.80
N ARG A 216 -20.87 3.20 -16.08
CA ARG A 216 -21.91 2.39 -16.74
C ARG A 216 -21.73 2.49 -18.25
N LEU A 217 -21.47 1.37 -18.91
CA LEU A 217 -21.37 1.26 -20.37
C LEU A 217 -22.76 1.33 -21.04
N PRO A 218 -22.83 1.61 -22.36
CA PRO A 218 -24.10 1.66 -23.11
C PRO A 218 -24.92 0.37 -23.07
N ASP A 219 -24.27 -0.79 -22.85
CA ASP A 219 -24.90 -2.10 -22.71
C ASP A 219 -25.36 -2.41 -21.27
N GLY A 220 -25.23 -1.46 -20.34
CA GLY A 220 -25.63 -1.58 -18.95
C GLY A 220 -24.59 -2.22 -18.03
N ARG A 221 -23.44 -2.69 -18.55
CA ARG A 221 -22.36 -3.22 -17.71
C ARG A 221 -21.73 -2.11 -16.87
N LEU A 222 -21.43 -2.42 -15.61
CA LEU A 222 -20.64 -1.56 -14.73
C LEU A 222 -19.17 -1.99 -14.84
N ILE A 223 -18.31 -1.05 -15.21
CA ILE A 223 -16.85 -1.23 -15.22
C ILE A 223 -16.20 -0.25 -14.23
N PHE A 224 -14.98 -0.55 -13.83
CA PHE A 224 -14.16 0.35 -13.02
C PHE A 224 -12.92 0.72 -13.82
N LEU A 225 -12.64 2.02 -13.95
CA LEU A 225 -11.45 2.53 -14.60
C LEU A 225 -10.37 2.75 -13.55
N ASP A 226 -9.19 2.14 -13.71
CA ASP A 226 -8.10 2.17 -12.73
C ASP A 226 -7.79 3.60 -12.26
N LEU A 227 -7.47 4.48 -13.22
CA LEU A 227 -7.25 5.90 -13.00
C LEU A 227 -8.05 6.70 -14.02
N ALA A 228 -8.93 7.58 -13.54
CA ALA A 228 -9.79 8.39 -14.40
C ALA A 228 -9.61 9.88 -14.14
N PHE A 229 -9.71 10.66 -15.22
CA PHE A 229 -9.83 12.11 -15.21
C PHE A 229 -11.21 12.49 -15.76
N PRO A 230 -12.27 12.54 -14.91
CA PRO A 230 -13.65 12.67 -15.38
C PRO A 230 -13.91 13.93 -16.19
N GLU A 231 -13.38 15.09 -15.78
CA GLU A 231 -13.54 16.36 -16.51
C GLU A 231 -12.99 16.26 -17.94
N ALA A 232 -11.91 15.50 -18.11
CA ALA A 232 -11.29 15.28 -19.41
C ALA A 232 -11.81 14.03 -20.13
N MET A 233 -12.64 13.18 -19.50
CA MET A 233 -13.01 11.86 -20.01
C MET A 233 -11.75 11.09 -20.48
N VAL A 234 -10.70 11.02 -19.66
CA VAL A 234 -9.48 10.24 -19.93
C VAL A 234 -9.37 9.11 -18.91
N ALA A 235 -9.23 7.88 -19.39
CA ALA A 235 -9.00 6.67 -18.62
C ALA A 235 -7.57 6.19 -18.83
N VAL A 236 -6.89 5.81 -17.76
CA VAL A 236 -5.53 5.25 -17.80
C VAL A 236 -5.56 3.92 -17.05
N GLU A 237 -5.31 2.82 -17.76
CA GLU A 237 -5.32 1.47 -17.20
C GLU A 237 -3.91 0.87 -17.22
N TYR A 238 -3.51 0.25 -16.10
CA TYR A 238 -2.25 -0.46 -16.03
C TYR A 238 -2.47 -1.93 -16.38
N ASP A 239 -1.92 -2.36 -17.51
CA ASP A 239 -1.99 -3.76 -17.94
C ASP A 239 -0.75 -4.53 -17.48
N GLY A 240 -0.93 -5.29 -16.40
CA GLY A 240 0.08 -6.19 -15.85
C GLY A 240 0.10 -7.59 -16.49
N ARG A 241 -0.78 -7.90 -17.46
CA ARG A 241 -1.03 -9.27 -17.94
C ARG A 241 -0.89 -9.37 -19.45
N HIS A 242 0.30 -9.76 -19.91
CA HIS A 242 0.54 -10.12 -21.31
C HIS A 242 0.14 -11.57 -21.63
N HIS A 243 -1.10 -11.96 -21.33
CA HIS A 243 -1.62 -13.28 -21.70
C HIS A 243 -2.47 -13.19 -22.97
N SER A 244 -2.07 -13.89 -24.02
CA SER A 244 -2.77 -13.92 -25.32
C SER A 244 -4.22 -14.40 -25.23
N GLU A 245 -4.58 -15.13 -24.17
CA GLU A 245 -5.92 -15.66 -23.93
C GLU A 245 -6.95 -14.59 -23.53
N GLN A 246 -6.50 -13.41 -23.05
CA GLN A 246 -7.38 -12.31 -22.59
C GLN A 246 -7.56 -11.20 -23.64
N TRP A 247 -6.75 -11.19 -24.71
CA TRP A 247 -6.69 -10.11 -25.69
C TRP A 247 -8.05 -9.73 -26.31
N ALA A 248 -8.90 -10.71 -26.60
CA ALA A 248 -10.22 -10.46 -27.17
C ALA A 248 -11.15 -9.75 -26.17
N GLN A 249 -11.09 -10.11 -24.88
CA GLN A 249 -11.89 -9.48 -23.83
C GLN A 249 -11.39 -8.06 -23.55
N ASP A 250 -10.07 -7.87 -23.50
CA ASP A 250 -9.44 -6.57 -23.29
C ASP A 250 -9.74 -5.61 -24.45
N SER A 251 -9.70 -6.11 -25.69
CA SER A 251 -10.07 -5.33 -26.88
C SER A 251 -11.55 -4.90 -26.86
N LEU A 252 -12.46 -5.79 -26.46
CA LEU A 252 -13.88 -5.46 -26.31
C LEU A 252 -14.13 -4.46 -25.18
N ARG A 253 -13.36 -4.55 -24.09
CA ARG A 253 -13.40 -3.59 -22.98
C ARG A 253 -12.95 -2.21 -23.45
N HIS A 254 -11.80 -2.14 -24.12
CA HIS A 254 -11.26 -0.89 -24.68
C HIS A 254 -12.26 -0.24 -25.64
N PHE A 255 -12.81 -0.98 -26.59
CA PHE A 255 -13.82 -0.46 -27.52
C PHE A 255 -15.05 0.12 -26.78
N ALA A 256 -15.53 -0.56 -25.74
CA ALA A 256 -16.68 -0.08 -24.97
C ALA A 256 -16.39 1.21 -24.21
N ILE A 257 -15.17 1.34 -23.65
CA ILE A 257 -14.73 2.57 -22.96
C ILE A 257 -14.67 3.74 -23.94
N GLU A 258 -14.07 3.54 -25.12
CA GLU A 258 -13.99 4.58 -26.16
C GLU A 258 -15.34 4.96 -26.73
N ALA A 259 -16.22 3.97 -26.98
CA ALA A 259 -17.60 4.20 -27.42
C ALA A 259 -18.40 5.01 -26.39
N SER A 260 -18.00 5.00 -25.12
CA SER A 260 -18.57 5.80 -24.04
C SER A 260 -17.97 7.21 -23.95
N GLY A 261 -17.12 7.60 -24.91
CA GLY A 261 -16.52 8.93 -25.02
C GLY A 261 -15.21 9.10 -24.27
N TRP A 262 -14.69 8.07 -23.61
CA TRP A 262 -13.42 8.14 -22.89
C TRP A 262 -12.23 7.99 -23.85
N ALA A 263 -11.20 8.81 -23.71
CA ALA A 263 -9.89 8.49 -24.27
C ALA A 263 -9.25 7.41 -23.39
N TYR A 264 -8.81 6.32 -23.99
CA TYR A 264 -8.21 5.19 -23.28
C TYR A 264 -6.69 5.17 -23.46
N VAL A 265 -5.96 5.12 -22.35
CA VAL A 265 -4.50 5.01 -22.33
C VAL A 265 -4.13 3.71 -21.63
N GLN A 266 -3.67 2.73 -22.40
CA GLN A 266 -3.13 1.48 -21.86
C GLN A 266 -1.66 1.66 -21.52
N VAL A 267 -1.29 1.35 -20.29
CA VAL A 267 0.09 1.37 -19.81
C VAL A 267 0.53 -0.07 -19.59
N ILE A 268 1.35 -0.58 -20.50
CA ILE A 268 1.94 -1.91 -20.38
C ILE A 268 3.22 -1.84 -19.54
N GLY A 269 3.51 -2.90 -18.76
CA GLY A 269 4.68 -2.93 -17.87
C GLY A 269 6.00 -2.61 -18.56
N LEU A 270 6.24 -3.11 -19.79
CA LEU A 270 7.45 -2.80 -20.57
C LEU A 270 7.59 -1.33 -20.94
N GLY A 271 6.47 -0.61 -21.07
CA GLY A 271 6.41 0.82 -21.39
C GLY A 271 6.26 1.70 -20.15
N PHE A 272 6.65 1.22 -18.97
CA PHE A 272 6.56 1.97 -17.72
C PHE A 272 7.69 1.67 -16.72
N ILE A 273 8.89 1.43 -17.24
CA ILE A 273 10.05 1.04 -16.43
C ILE A 273 10.96 2.24 -16.18
N THR A 274 11.41 2.86 -17.28
CA THR A 274 12.39 3.95 -17.25
C THR A 274 11.74 5.31 -16.98
N ASP A 275 12.54 6.31 -16.62
CA ASP A 275 12.02 7.68 -16.46
C ASP A 275 11.56 8.28 -17.79
N ALA A 276 12.10 7.82 -18.93
CA ALA A 276 11.63 8.21 -20.25
C ALA A 276 10.24 7.64 -20.54
N ASP A 277 10.01 6.37 -20.21
CA ASP A 277 8.71 5.71 -20.35
C ASP A 277 7.63 6.41 -19.52
N LYS A 278 7.96 6.66 -18.24
CA LYS A 278 7.09 7.39 -17.31
C LYS A 278 6.74 8.79 -17.81
N ARG A 279 7.74 9.53 -18.33
CA ARG A 279 7.52 10.83 -18.96
C ARG A 279 6.59 10.71 -20.16
N HIS A 280 6.80 9.72 -21.02
CA HIS A 280 5.98 9.53 -22.22
C HIS A 280 4.51 9.29 -21.88
N VAL A 281 4.24 8.44 -20.88
CA VAL A 281 2.88 8.21 -20.38
C VAL A 281 2.28 9.50 -19.83
N ALA A 282 3.01 10.26 -19.01
CA ALA A 282 2.54 11.54 -18.48
C ALA A 282 2.28 12.59 -19.58
N GLU A 283 3.14 12.66 -20.60
CA GLU A 283 2.99 13.53 -21.77
C GLU A 283 1.75 13.18 -22.60
N LEU A 284 1.50 11.89 -22.82
CA LEU A 284 0.31 11.39 -23.51
C LEU A 284 -0.96 11.78 -22.75
N VAL A 285 -1.04 11.47 -21.45
CA VAL A 285 -2.19 11.79 -20.61
C VAL A 285 -2.38 13.30 -20.51
N GLY A 286 -1.31 14.06 -20.27
CA GLY A 286 -1.36 15.52 -20.18
C GLY A 286 -1.82 16.19 -21.48
N ARG A 287 -1.39 15.66 -22.63
CA ARG A 287 -1.87 16.11 -23.94
C ARG A 287 -3.36 15.84 -24.14
N LEU A 288 -3.84 14.65 -23.81
CA LEU A 288 -5.27 14.30 -23.90
C LEU A 288 -6.12 15.19 -22.99
N ILE A 289 -5.68 15.43 -21.75
CA ILE A 289 -6.35 16.36 -20.83
C ILE A 289 -6.42 17.76 -21.43
N ARG A 290 -5.32 18.26 -21.98
CA ARG A 290 -5.26 19.60 -22.61
C ARG A 290 -6.18 19.71 -23.82
N GLU A 291 -6.18 18.71 -24.70
CA GLU A 291 -7.04 18.68 -25.89
C GLU A 291 -8.52 18.70 -25.54
N ARG A 292 -8.91 18.06 -24.42
CA ARG A 292 -10.32 17.91 -24.02
C ARG A 292 -10.83 18.99 -23.08
N THR A 293 -9.95 19.62 -22.29
CA THR A 293 -10.34 20.63 -21.28
C THR A 293 -9.78 22.02 -21.55
N GLY A 294 -8.81 22.16 -22.46
CA GLY A 294 -8.04 23.38 -22.67
C GLY A 294 -7.00 23.69 -21.59
N LYS A 295 -6.96 22.93 -20.49
CA LYS A 295 -6.05 23.16 -19.35
C LYS A 295 -4.74 22.39 -19.53
N ASN A 296 -3.61 23.05 -19.34
CA ASN A 296 -2.29 22.42 -19.39
C ASN A 296 -1.68 22.30 -17.99
N TYR A 297 -1.60 21.08 -17.49
CA TYR A 297 -1.03 20.77 -16.16
C TYR A 297 0.39 20.20 -16.21
N LEU A 298 0.83 19.77 -17.40
CA LEU A 298 2.05 18.99 -17.54
C LEU A 298 3.30 19.82 -17.21
N LEU A 299 4.12 19.30 -16.31
CA LEU A 299 5.42 19.85 -15.95
C LEU A 299 6.52 19.22 -16.80
N SER A 300 7.48 20.05 -17.24
CA SER A 300 8.66 19.57 -17.96
C SER A 300 9.59 18.75 -17.05
N THR A 301 9.67 19.10 -15.77
CA THR A 301 10.44 18.40 -14.74
C THR A 301 9.49 17.85 -13.68
N PRO A 302 9.54 16.54 -13.37
CA PRO A 302 8.68 15.98 -12.33
C PRO A 302 9.03 16.55 -10.96
N LEU A 303 8.01 16.79 -10.16
CA LEU A 303 8.16 17.20 -8.77
C LEU A 303 8.76 16.05 -7.94
N PRO A 304 9.58 16.36 -6.92
CA PRO A 304 9.82 15.42 -5.84
C PRO A 304 8.49 15.01 -5.22
N LEU A 305 8.34 13.73 -4.87
CA LEU A 305 7.08 13.17 -4.38
C LEU A 305 6.54 13.92 -3.13
N GLU A 306 7.42 14.39 -2.25
CA GLU A 306 7.07 15.21 -1.09
C GLU A 306 6.50 16.59 -1.41
N CYS A 307 6.69 17.08 -2.63
CA CYS A 307 6.15 18.36 -3.10
C CYS A 307 4.82 18.18 -3.84
N VAL A 308 4.41 16.94 -4.15
CA VAL A 308 3.13 16.67 -4.79
C VAL A 308 1.98 17.23 -3.94
N PRO A 309 1.97 17.07 -2.60
CA PRO A 309 0.88 17.54 -1.76
C PRO A 309 0.70 19.05 -1.53
N ASP A 310 1.36 19.89 -2.32
CA ASP A 310 1.34 21.34 -2.09
C ASP A 310 -0.05 21.93 -2.32
N ARG A 311 -0.71 22.34 -1.22
CA ARG A 311 -2.04 22.97 -1.19
C ARG A 311 -2.16 24.26 -2.00
N ARG A 312 -1.08 24.79 -2.58
CA ARG A 312 -1.14 25.92 -3.52
C ARG A 312 -1.41 25.48 -4.95
N ARG A 313 -1.24 24.20 -5.28
CA ARG A 313 -1.51 23.65 -6.61
C ARG A 313 -3.02 23.49 -6.80
N GLU A 314 -3.68 24.36 -7.56
CA GLU A 314 -5.13 24.23 -7.86
C GLU A 314 -5.54 22.84 -8.39
N ALA A 315 -4.65 22.20 -9.17
CA ALA A 315 -4.87 20.86 -9.71
C ALA A 315 -4.82 19.73 -8.65
N TRP A 316 -4.26 20.02 -7.47
CA TRP A 316 -4.00 19.08 -6.38
C TRP A 316 -4.62 19.65 -5.09
N LYS A 317 -5.94 19.74 -5.01
CA LYS A 317 -6.63 20.25 -3.80
C LYS A 317 -7.79 19.40 -3.32
N GLU A 318 -8.40 18.63 -4.21
CA GLU A 318 -9.60 17.88 -3.89
C GLU A 318 -9.36 16.40 -4.20
N ARG A 319 -9.48 15.53 -3.17
CA ARG A 319 -9.83 14.14 -3.45
C ARG A 319 -11.20 14.22 -4.11
N PRO A 320 -11.38 13.72 -5.34
CA PRO A 320 -12.66 13.77 -6.01
C PRO A 320 -13.71 13.18 -5.08
N SER A 321 -14.60 14.03 -4.54
CA SER A 321 -15.66 13.56 -3.66
C SER A 321 -16.51 12.57 -4.44
N GLY A 322 -16.81 11.43 -3.81
CA GLY A 322 -17.44 10.28 -4.44
C GLY A 322 -18.50 10.72 -5.45
N LEU A 323 -18.23 10.44 -6.72
CA LEU A 323 -19.24 10.47 -7.77
C LEU A 323 -20.28 9.46 -7.33
N THR A 324 -21.30 9.97 -6.64
CA THR A 324 -22.48 9.21 -6.26
C THR A 324 -23.01 8.65 -7.55
N VAL A 325 -23.01 7.32 -7.66
CA VAL A 325 -23.60 6.61 -8.78
C VAL A 325 -25.02 7.16 -8.94
N ALA A 326 -25.27 7.96 -9.97
CA ALA A 326 -26.63 8.19 -10.40
C ALA A 326 -27.12 6.80 -10.86
N CYS A 327 -27.97 6.20 -10.03
CA CYS A 327 -28.51 4.85 -10.19
C CYS A 327 -29.03 4.59 -11.60
#